data_AF-A0A9E5FTU3-F1
#
_entry.id   AF-A0A9E5FTU3-F1
#
_cell.length_a   1.000
_cell.length_b   1.000
_cell.length_c   1.000
_cell.angle_alpha   90.00
_cell.angle_beta   90.00
_cell.angle_gamma   90.00
#
_symmetry.space_group_name_H-M   'P 1'
#
loop_
_entity.id
_entity.type
_entity.pdbx_description
1 polymer ?
#
loop_
_entity_poly.entity_id
_entity_poly.type
_entity_poly.pdbx_seq_one_letter_code
_entity_poly.pdbx_strand_id
1 'polypeptide(L)' 'MVLQYERSGRGGKEVTILKGQWLESQEMRYREALLKEMKKALGTGGACEERTVVLQGDRRETAKAWLIKQGFTTN' A
#
# COMPACT_ATOMS: atom_id res chain seq x y z
N MET A 1 8.40 0.47 -6.95
CA MET A 1 7.68 0.19 -5.69
C MET A 1 7.59 -1.31 -5.52
N VAL A 2 7.46 -1.81 -4.29
CA VAL A 2 7.40 -3.24 -3.96
C VAL A 2 6.17 -3.51 -3.11
N LEU A 3 5.41 -4.52 -3.50
CA LEU A 3 4.26 -5.02 -2.76
C LEU A 3 4.67 -6.29 -1.99
N GLN A 4 4.47 -6.28 -0.69
CA GLN A 4 4.67 -7.44 0.17
C GLN A 4 3.34 -7.89 0.76
N TYR A 5 3.17 -9.19 0.93
CA TYR A 5 2.05 -9.76 1.64
C TYR A 5 2.55 -10.35 2.95
N GLU A 6 1.87 -10.01 4.03
CA GLU A 6 2.20 -10.51 5.35
C GLU A 6 0.94 -11.04 6.03
N ARG A 7 1.02 -12.28 6.52
CA ARG A 7 -0.05 -12.97 7.26
C ARG A 7 0.35 -13.28 8.70
N SER A 8 1.65 -13.45 8.95
CA SER A 8 2.16 -14.10 10.17
C SER A 8 2.59 -13.14 11.29
N GLY A 9 2.45 -11.81 11.13
CA GLY A 9 2.91 -10.81 12.10
C GLY A 9 1.80 -10.01 12.81
N ARG A 10 0.54 -10.08 12.36
CA ARG A 10 -0.55 -9.21 12.85
C ARG A 10 -1.76 -9.99 13.42
N GLY A 11 -1.49 -11.05 14.18
CA GLY A 11 -2.53 -11.83 14.86
C GLY A 11 -3.46 -12.60 13.90
N GLY A 12 -2.89 -13.16 12.82
CA GLY A 12 -3.64 -13.90 11.79
C GLY A 12 -4.31 -13.03 10.73
N LYS A 13 -4.19 -11.70 10.81
CA LYS A 13 -4.70 -10.77 9.81
C LYS A 13 -3.77 -10.68 8.62
N GLU A 14 -4.35 -10.86 7.44
CA GLU A 14 -3.68 -10.67 6.16
C GLU A 14 -3.54 -9.18 5.87
N VAL A 15 -2.36 -8.75 5.46
CA VAL A 15 -2.09 -7.37 5.06
C VAL A 15 -1.20 -7.32 3.83
N THR A 16 -1.38 -6.27 3.04
CA THR A 16 -0.52 -5.92 1.91
C THR A 16 0.26 -4.66 2.26
N ILE A 17 1.58 -4.76 2.23
CA ILE A 17 2.51 -3.67 2.56
C ILE A 17 3.10 -3.14 1.26
N LEU A 18 2.85 -1.87 0.97
CA LEU A 18 3.43 -1.12 -0.11
C LEU A 18 4.64 -0.33 0.41
N LYS A 19 5.81 -0.58 -0.17
CA LYS A 19 7.06 0.08 0.21
C LYS A 19 7.90 0.46 -1.01
N GLY A 20 8.87 1.36 -0.81
CA GLY A 20 9.90 1.68 -1.80
C GLY A 20 10.41 3.11 -1.67
N GLN A 21 11.60 3.35 -2.23
CA GLN A 21 12.31 4.64 -2.13
C GLN A 21 11.46 5.85 -2.50
N TRP A 22 10.57 5.73 -3.50
CA TRP A 22 9.67 6.82 -3.85
C TRP A 22 8.76 7.21 -2.68
N LEU A 23 8.12 6.23 -2.01
CA LEU A 23 7.30 6.48 -0.81
C LEU A 23 8.13 7.04 0.33
N GLU A 24 9.33 6.50 0.57
CA GLU A 24 10.22 6.96 1.63
C GLU A 24 10.65 8.42 1.43
N SER A 25 10.89 8.80 0.17
CA SER A 25 11.25 10.16 -0.23
C SER A 25 10.07 11.13 -0.23
N GLN A 26 8.82 10.65 -0.26
CA GLN A 26 7.65 11.53 -0.22
C GLN A 26 7.40 12.04 1.19
N GLU A 27 6.86 13.25 1.34
CA GLU A 27 6.39 13.74 2.63
C GLU A 27 5.19 12.92 3.13
N MET A 28 4.97 12.91 4.45
CA MET A 28 3.88 12.17 5.10
C MET A 28 2.51 12.46 4.45
N ARG A 29 2.23 13.74 4.15
CA ARG A 29 0.98 14.18 3.53
C ARG A 29 0.71 13.50 2.17
N TYR A 30 1.74 13.31 1.34
CA TYR A 30 1.59 12.62 0.05
C TYR A 30 1.29 11.14 0.25
N ARG A 31 1.91 10.49 1.24
CA ARG A 31 1.66 9.08 1.56
C ARG A 31 0.26 8.88 2.12
N GLU A 32 -0.21 9.80 2.96
CA GLU A 32 -1.60 9.79 3.46
C GLU A 32 -2.62 10.02 2.35
N ALA A 33 -2.34 10.94 1.41
CA ALA A 33 -3.17 11.16 0.24
C ALA A 33 -3.24 9.89 -0.64
N LEU A 34 -2.08 9.26 -0.88
CA LEU A 34 -2.01 8.00 -1.61
C LEU A 34 -2.82 6.91 -0.90
N LEU A 35 -2.65 6.74 0.41
CA LEU A 35 -3.43 5.79 1.20
C LEU A 35 -4.93 6.06 1.08
N LYS A 36 -5.37 7.31 1.15
CA LYS A 36 -6.78 7.68 1.02
C LYS A 36 -7.36 7.28 -0.33
N GLU A 37 -6.62 7.53 -1.42
CA GLU A 37 -7.03 7.14 -2.76
C GLU A 37 -7.03 5.60 -2.93
N MET A 38 -6.03 4.92 -2.38
CA MET A 38 -5.99 3.45 -2.38
C MET A 38 -7.15 2.84 -1.58
N LYS A 39 -7.49 3.38 -0.40
CA LYS A 39 -8.65 2.95 0.38
C LYS A 39 -9.95 3.09 -0.42
N LYS A 40 -10.12 4.24 -1.10
CA LYS A 40 -11.30 4.53 -1.93
C LYS A 40 -11.39 3.59 -3.14
N ALA A 41 -10.26 3.31 -3.80
CA ALA A 41 -10.24 2.47 -4.99
C ALA A 41 -10.33 0.98 -4.69
N LEU A 42 -9.70 0.52 -3.61
CA LEU A 42 -9.60 -0.90 -3.26
C LEU A 42 -10.67 -1.35 -2.25
N GLY A 43 -11.47 -0.41 -1.72
CA GLY A 43 -12.53 -0.69 -0.75
C GLY A 43 -12.02 -1.35 0.53
N THR A 44 -10.78 -1.04 0.95
CA THR A 44 -10.12 -1.68 2.09
C THR A 44 -9.65 -0.66 3.12
N GLY A 45 -9.55 -1.11 4.37
CA GLY A 45 -8.89 -0.37 5.43
C GLY A 45 -7.36 -0.41 5.26
N GLY A 46 -6.67 0.51 5.93
CA GLY A 46 -5.21 0.59 5.87
C GLY A 46 -4.65 1.69 6.75
N ALA A 47 -3.35 1.66 6.95
CA ALA A 47 -2.60 2.62 7.74
C ALA A 47 -1.36 3.06 6.96
N CYS A 48 -0.96 4.32 7.14
CA CYS A 48 0.36 4.75 6.70
C CYS A 48 1.28 4.52 7.89
N GLU A 49 2.26 3.66 7.73
CA GLU A 49 3.36 3.53 8.66
C GLU A 49 4.52 4.42 8.18
N GLU A 50 5.51 4.61 9.04
CA GLU A 50 6.49 5.70 8.96
C GLU A 50 7.15 5.86 7.59
N ARG A 51 7.27 4.78 6.82
CA ARG A 51 7.86 4.75 5.47
C ARG A 51 7.11 3.86 4.48
N THR A 52 5.95 3.35 4.87
CA THR A 52 5.22 2.31 4.13
C THR A 52 3.72 2.51 4.22
N VAL A 53 2.98 1.99 3.25
CA VAL A 53 1.52 2.00 3.24
C VAL A 53 1.03 0.58 3.45
N VAL A 54 0.24 0.34 4.48
CA VAL A 54 -0.29 -0.97 4.83
C VAL A 54 -1.79 -1.02 4.53
N LEU A 55 -2.22 -2.05 3.81
CA LEU A 55 -3.61 -2.31 3.45
C LEU A 55 -4.07 -3.62 4.07
N GLN A 56 -5.33 -3.71 4.47
CA GLN A 56 -5.91 -4.95 4.99
C GLN A 56 -6.29 -5.90 3.83
N GLY A 57 -6.01 -7.19 4.05
CA GLY A 57 -6.22 -8.28 3.10
C GLY A 57 -5.05 -8.50 2.14
N ASP A 58 -5.10 -9.61 1.40
CA ASP A 58 -4.29 -9.77 0.19
C ASP A 58 -4.89 -8.94 -0.94
N ARG A 59 -4.23 -7.82 -1.23
CA ARG A 59 -4.61 -6.85 -2.26
C ARG A 59 -3.46 -6.62 -3.23
N ARG A 60 -2.49 -7.54 -3.31
CA ARG A 60 -1.31 -7.36 -4.18
C ARG A 60 -1.71 -7.16 -5.63
N GLU A 61 -2.63 -7.96 -6.15
CA GLU A 61 -3.07 -7.86 -7.54
C GLU A 61 -3.83 -6.55 -7.82
N THR A 62 -4.82 -6.23 -6.98
CA THR A 62 -5.63 -5.02 -7.17
C THR A 62 -4.83 -3.74 -6.91
N ALA A 63 -3.95 -3.73 -5.90
CA ALA A 63 -3.01 -2.64 -5.66
C ALA A 63 -2.00 -2.49 -6.80
N LYS A 64 -1.49 -3.59 -7.35
CA LYS A 64 -0.60 -3.58 -8.53
C LYS A 64 -1.30 -2.96 -9.73
N ALA A 65 -2.52 -3.42 -10.05
CA ALA A 65 -3.31 -2.87 -11.15
C ALA A 65 -3.61 -1.37 -10.96
N TRP A 66 -3.96 -0.96 -9.73
CA TRP A 66 -4.23 0.44 -9.42
C TRP A 66 -2.97 1.31 -9.55
N LEU A 67 -1.83 0.85 -9.02
CA LEU A 67 -0.55 1.56 -9.12
C LEU A 67 -0.11 1.75 -10.57
N ILE A 68 -0.20 0.69 -11.39
CA ILE A 68 0.09 0.77 -12.83
C ILE A 68 -0.83 1.77 -13.52
N LYS A 69 -2.13 1.77 -13.19
CA LYS A 69 -3.11 2.73 -13.73
C LYS A 69 -2.79 4.18 -13.37
N GLN A 70 -2.21 4.41 -12.20
CA GLN A 70 -1.74 5.74 -11.76
C GLN A 70 -0.38 6.13 -12.34
N GLY A 71 0.26 5.26 -13.15
CA GLY A 71 1.58 5.50 -13.75
C GLY A 71 2.76 5.11 -12.87
N PHE A 72 2.52 4.42 -11.75
CA PHE A 72 3.59 3.90 -10.89
C PHE A 72 4.14 2.57 -11.40
N THR A 73 5.46 2.42 -11.37
CA THR A 73 6.12 1.15 -11.64
C THR A 73 6.24 0.33 -10.35
N THR A 74 5.56 -0.81 -10.30
CA THR A 74 5.65 -1.78 -9.21
C THR A 74 6.04 -3.14 -9.75
N ASN A 75 7.00 -3.80 -9.09
CA ASN A 75 7.45 -5.14 -9.46
C ASN A 75 6.83 -6.16 -8.50
#